data_AF-A0A8T4D4T0-F1
#
_entry.id   AF-A0A8T4D4T0-F1
#
_cell.length_a   1.000
_cell.length_b   1.000
_cell.length_c   1.000
_cell.angle_alpha   90.00
_cell.angle_beta   90.00
_cell.angle_gamma   90.00
#
_symmetry.space_group_name_H-M   'P 1'
#
loop_
_entity.id
_entity.type
_entity.pdbx_description
1 polymer ?
#
loop_
_entity_poly.entity_id
_entity_poly.type
_entity_poly.pdbx_seq_one_letter_code
_entity_poly.pdbx_strand_id
1 'polypeptide(L)' 'MSLEEYMKEKLWTILVETVHASVMYPTHKAYTREPILQEKPDITASELANRLSMSFGEALVILHELAEERKSSA' A
#
# COMPACT_ATOMS: atom_id res chain seq x y z
N MET A 1 17.88 22.32 -4.62
CA MET A 1 16.60 21.65 -4.39
C MET A 1 16.09 22.13 -3.05
N SER A 2 14.90 22.75 -3.02
CA SER A 2 14.23 23.12 -1.78
C SER A 2 13.68 21.87 -1.08
N LEU A 3 13.33 21.99 0.20
CA LEU A 3 12.66 20.91 0.92
C LEU A 3 11.33 20.52 0.26
N GLU A 4 10.59 21.50 -0.23
CA GLU A 4 9.30 21.30 -0.92
C GLU A 4 9.47 20.51 -2.22
N GLU A 5 10.49 20.84 -3.02
CA GLU A 5 10.84 20.12 -4.25
C GLU A 5 11.28 18.68 -3.93
N TYR A 6 12.14 18.52 -2.91
CA TYR A 6 12.59 17.20 -2.48
C TYR A 6 11.41 16.31 -2.05
N MET A 7 10.50 16.84 -1.24
CA MET A 7 9.29 16.13 -0.84
C MET A 7 8.46 15.78 -2.06
N LYS A 8 8.13 16.75 -2.93
CA LYS A 8 7.28 16.50 -4.11
C LYS A 8 7.82 15.37 -5.00
N GLU A 9 9.12 15.29 -5.19
CA GLU A 9 9.74 14.24 -6.02
C GLU A 9 9.90 12.89 -5.32
N LYS A 10 9.99 12.87 -3.98
CA LYS A 10 10.36 11.67 -3.21
C LYS A 10 9.27 11.15 -2.28
N LEU A 11 8.13 11.85 -2.14
CA LEU A 11 7.06 11.50 -1.19
C LEU A 11 6.58 10.06 -1.37
N TRP A 12 6.43 9.59 -2.61
CA TRP A 12 6.05 8.19 -2.87
C TRP A 12 7.13 7.20 -2.39
N THR A 13 8.39 7.45 -2.73
CA THR A 13 9.51 6.59 -2.32
C THR A 13 9.66 6.55 -0.80
N ILE A 14 9.55 7.71 -0.13
CA ILE A 14 9.60 7.81 1.33
C ILE A 14 8.42 7.05 1.95
N LEU A 15 7.23 7.16 1.37
CA LEU A 15 6.06 6.41 1.84
C LEU A 15 6.27 4.90 1.72
N VAL A 16 6.76 4.42 0.57
CA VAL A 16 7.03 2.99 0.35
C VAL A 16 8.08 2.47 1.34
N GLU A 17 9.19 3.20 1.49
CA GLU A 17 10.25 2.85 2.44
C GLU A 17 9.73 2.80 3.88
N THR A 18 8.93 3.80 4.28
CA THR A 18 8.29 3.85 5.60
C THR A 18 7.35 2.67 5.82
N VAL A 19 6.55 2.30 4.82
CA VAL A 19 5.60 1.19 4.91
C VAL A 19 6.33 -0.15 4.99
N HIS A 20 7.38 -0.35 4.18
CA HIS A 20 8.17 -1.59 4.21
C HIS A 20 8.92 -1.79 5.53
N ALA A 21 9.23 -0.70 6.25
CA ALA A 21 9.80 -0.77 7.59
C ALA A 21 8.79 -1.21 8.68
N SER A 22 7.48 -1.22 8.39
CA SER A 22 6.46 -1.70 9.31
C SER A 22 6.53 -3.22 9.51
N VAL A 23 6.58 -3.67 10.76
CA VAL A 23 6.58 -5.10 11.11
C VAL A 23 5.34 -5.83 10.57
N MET A 24 4.20 -5.14 10.52
CA MET A 24 2.93 -5.74 10.09
C MET A 24 2.76 -5.77 8.58
N TYR A 25 3.60 -5.05 7.82
CA TYR A 25 3.44 -4.91 6.36
C TYR A 25 3.34 -6.25 5.62
N PRO A 26 4.22 -7.25 5.84
CA PRO A 26 4.11 -8.54 5.14
C PRO A 26 2.78 -9.24 5.40
N THR A 27 2.32 -9.23 6.66
CA THR A 27 1.06 -9.84 7.08
C THR A 27 -0.14 -9.13 6.46
N HIS A 28 -0.17 -7.80 6.52
CA HIS A 28 -1.23 -7.00 5.93
C HIS A 28 -1.30 -7.17 4.41
N LYS A 29 -0.14 -7.21 3.73
CA LYS A 29 -0.09 -7.43 2.28
C LYS A 29 -0.60 -8.82 1.89
N ALA A 30 -0.16 -9.87 2.59
CA ALA A 30 -0.61 -11.23 2.32
C ALA A 30 -2.13 -11.39 2.53
N TYR A 31 -2.65 -10.86 3.65
CA TYR A 31 -4.07 -10.89 3.95
C TYR A 31 -4.89 -10.01 3.00
N THR A 32 -4.32 -8.93 2.47
CA THR A 32 -5.00 -8.15 1.43
C THR A 32 -5.08 -8.92 0.12
N ARG A 33 -3.98 -9.57 -0.30
CA ARG A 33 -3.88 -10.31 -1.56
C ARG A 33 -4.90 -11.43 -1.68
N GLU A 34 -4.99 -12.26 -0.64
CA GLU A 34 -5.78 -13.49 -0.70
C GLU A 34 -7.23 -13.28 -0.25
N PRO A 35 -7.55 -13.14 1.05
CA PRO A 35 -8.93 -13.10 1.48
C PRO A 35 -9.67 -11.82 1.08
N ILE A 36 -9.03 -10.64 1.20
CA ILE A 36 -9.75 -9.37 0.98
C ILE A 36 -10.04 -9.13 -0.50
N LEU A 37 -9.03 -9.22 -1.37
CA LEU A 37 -9.24 -8.95 -2.80
C LEU A 37 -10.06 -10.02 -3.50
N GLN A 38 -10.10 -11.26 -2.99
CA GLN A 38 -11.06 -12.27 -3.48
C GLN A 38 -12.50 -11.93 -3.08
N GLU A 39 -12.71 -11.41 -1.88
CA GLU A 39 -14.04 -11.02 -1.38
C GLU A 39 -14.53 -9.71 -2.02
N LYS A 40 -13.66 -8.70 -2.10
CA LYS A 40 -13.96 -7.36 -2.62
C LYS A 40 -12.80 -6.85 -3.48
N PRO A 41 -12.77 -7.17 -4.78
CA PRO A 41 -11.71 -6.76 -5.70
C PRO A 41 -11.54 -5.24 -5.83
N ASP A 42 -12.62 -4.47 -5.64
CA ASP A 42 -12.66 -3.02 -5.80
C ASP A 42 -12.56 -2.27 -4.45
N ILE A 43 -11.96 -2.88 -3.43
CA ILE A 43 -11.78 -2.23 -2.12
C ILE A 43 -10.91 -0.98 -2.25
N THR A 44 -11.34 0.11 -1.61
CA THR A 44 -10.55 1.35 -1.59
C THR A 44 -9.49 1.34 -0.49
N ALA A 45 -8.45 2.15 -0.63
CA ALA A 45 -7.41 2.28 0.41
C ALA A 45 -7.99 2.71 1.77
N SER A 46 -8.98 3.60 1.79
CA SER A 46 -9.65 4.04 3.02
C SER A 46 -10.41 2.90 3.71
N GLU A 47 -11.12 2.07 2.93
CA GLU A 47 -11.83 0.92 3.46
C GLU A 47 -10.87 -0.14 4.00
N LEU A 48 -9.78 -0.41 3.27
CA LEU A 48 -8.74 -1.35 3.69
C LEU A 48 -8.06 -0.88 4.99
N ALA A 49 -7.72 0.41 5.08
CA ALA A 49 -7.12 1.02 6.26
C ALA A 49 -8.00 0.80 7.49
N ASN A 50 -9.30 1.07 7.37
CA ASN A 50 -10.26 0.87 8.46
C ASN A 50 -10.42 -0.62 8.80
N ARG A 51 -10.51 -1.50 7.79
CA ARG A 51 -10.73 -2.94 7.97
C ARG A 51 -9.60 -3.62 8.73
N LEU A 52 -8.35 -3.24 8.44
CA LEU A 52 -7.16 -3.86 9.04
C LEU A 52 -6.53 -3.01 10.15
N SER A 53 -7.17 -1.89 10.53
CA SER A 53 -6.62 -0.96 11.53
C SER A 53 -5.18 -0.53 11.21
N MET A 54 -4.91 -0.28 9.93
CA MET A 54 -3.61 0.14 9.41
C MET A 54 -3.63 1.62 9.00
N SER A 55 -2.46 2.19 8.73
CA SER A 55 -2.41 3.57 8.21
C SER A 55 -2.94 3.64 6.77
N PHE A 56 -3.52 4.79 6.38
CA PHE A 56 -3.93 5.01 4.98
C PHE A 56 -2.75 4.88 4.00
N GLY A 57 -1.57 5.34 4.41
CA GLY A 57 -0.34 5.20 3.63
C GLY A 57 0.05 3.75 3.36
N GLU A 58 -0.06 2.89 4.38
CA GLU A 58 0.16 1.45 4.25
C GLU A 58 -0.83 0.81 3.28
N ALA A 59 -2.11 1.15 3.37
CA ALA A 59 -3.13 0.67 2.46
C ALA A 59 -2.88 1.10 1.00
N LEU A 60 -2.43 2.35 0.77
CA LEU A 60 -2.06 2.84 -0.55
C LEU A 60 -0.92 2.03 -1.18
N VAL A 61 0.15 1.82 -0.43
CA VAL A 61 1.33 1.06 -0.91
C VAL A 61 0.95 -0.39 -1.20
N ILE A 62 0.23 -1.06 -0.30
CA ILE A 62 -0.21 -2.45 -0.49
C ILE A 62 -1.05 -2.59 -1.76
N LEU A 63 -2.09 -1.78 -1.93
CA LEU A 63 -2.96 -1.89 -3.10
C LEU A 63 -2.23 -1.56 -4.40
N HIS A 64 -1.34 -0.57 -4.38
CA HIS A 64 -0.51 -0.23 -5.54
C HIS A 64 0.38 -1.41 -5.95
N GLU A 65 1.13 -1.98 -5.01
CA GLU A 65 2.03 -3.10 -5.33
C GLU A 65 1.29 -4.34 -5.79
N LEU A 66 0.16 -4.67 -5.18
CA LEU A 66 -0.66 -5.81 -5.62
C LEU A 66 -1.24 -5.58 -7.02
N ALA A 67 -1.58 -4.35 -7.38
CA ALA A 67 -2.00 -4.01 -8.74
C ALA A 67 -0.86 -4.16 -9.75
N GLU A 68 0.35 -3.72 -9.42
CA GLU A 68 1.54 -3.87 -10.27
C GLU A 68 1.94 -5.35 -10.43
N GLU A 69 1.90 -6.15 -9.35
CA GLU A 69 2.15 -7.60 -9.39
C GLU A 69 1.19 -8.30 -10.35
N ARG A 70 -0.10 -7.94 -10.33
CA ARG A 70 -1.10 -8.47 -11.26
C ARG A 70 -0.82 -8.10 -12.71
N LYS A 71 -0.37 -6.88 -12.99
CA LYS A 71 0.00 -6.44 -14.35
C LYS A 71 1.24 -7.18 -14.86
N SER A 72 2.20 -7.46 -13.98
CA SER A 72 3.44 -8.16 -14.36
C SER A 72 3.25 -9.67 -14.59
N SER A 73 2.15 -10.25 -14.08
CA SER A 73 1.81 -11.67 -14.19
C SER A 73 0.85 -11.98 -15.35
N ALA A 74 0.39 -10.95 -16.07
CA ALA A 74 -0.53 -11.03 -17.21
C ALA A 74 0.22 -10.89 -18.54
#